data_AF-A0A2X1NKZ6-F1
#
_entry.id   AF-A0A2X1NKZ6-F1
#
_cell.length_a   1.000
_cell.length_b   1.000
_cell.length_c   1.000
_cell.angle_alpha   90.00
_cell.angle_beta   90.00
_cell.angle_gamma   90.00
#
_symmetry.space_group_name_H-M   'P 1'
#
loop_
_entity.id
_entity.type
_entity.pdbx_description
1 polymer ?
#
loop_
_entity_poly.entity_id
_entity_poly.type
_entity_poly.pdbx_seq_one_letter_code
_entity_poly.pdbx_strand_id
1 'polypeptide(L)'
;MKAQYSIAGMTSGVVVGTDHAAEAITGFFTKYGDGGTDINPLYRLNKRQGKQLLAALACPEHLYKKAPTADLEDDRPSLPDEVALGVTYDNIDDYLEGKKRTSTGRQNNRELVSETEHKRRPPITVFDDFWKK
;
A
#
# COMPACT_ATOMS: atom_id res chain seq x y z
N MET A 1 12.23 -7.77 -1.91
CA MET A 1 13.38 -7.11 -1.23
C MET A 1 14.73 -7.75 -1.55
N LYS A 2 15.14 -8.86 -0.90
CA LYS A 2 16.53 -9.40 -1.00
C LYS A 2 17.05 -9.53 -2.43
N ALA A 3 16.32 -10.24 -3.29
CA ALA A 3 16.73 -10.44 -4.68
C ALA A 3 16.91 -9.12 -5.45
N GLN A 4 16.00 -8.15 -5.27
CA GLN A 4 16.05 -6.84 -5.93
C GLN A 4 17.26 -6.03 -5.46
N TYR A 5 17.53 -5.99 -4.15
CA TYR A 5 18.72 -5.31 -3.62
C TYR A 5 20.03 -6.00 -3.99
N SER A 6 20.05 -7.33 -4.12
CA SER A 6 21.23 -8.04 -4.65
C SER A 6 21.55 -7.61 -6.07
N ILE A 7 20.54 -7.49 -6.94
CA ILE A 7 20.72 -6.99 -8.31
C ILE A 7 21.19 -5.54 -8.29
N ALA A 8 20.52 -4.66 -7.54
CA ALA A 8 20.87 -3.25 -7.45
C ALA A 8 22.32 -3.04 -6.96
N GLY A 9 22.77 -3.81 -5.96
CA GLY A 9 24.14 -3.77 -5.47
C GLY A 9 25.18 -4.19 -6.52
N MET A 10 24.84 -5.12 -7.42
CA MET A 10 25.71 -5.57 -8.50
C MET A 10 25.72 -4.63 -9.72
N THR A 11 24.67 -3.82 -9.89
CA THR A 11 24.50 -2.94 -11.06
C THR A 11 24.62 -1.45 -10.73
N SER A 12 24.92 -1.10 -9.47
CA SER A 12 24.85 0.28 -8.97
C SER A 12 23.48 0.93 -9.22
N GLY A 13 22.42 0.13 -9.14
CA GLY A 13 21.03 0.55 -9.34
C GLY A 13 20.32 0.99 -8.05
N VAL A 14 19.05 1.36 -8.20
CA VAL A 14 18.12 1.66 -7.10
C VAL A 14 16.90 0.73 -7.16
N VAL A 15 16.31 0.42 -6.01
CA VAL A 15 15.11 -0.41 -5.91
C VAL A 15 13.87 0.47 -5.90
N VAL A 16 13.08 0.37 -6.98
CA VAL A 16 11.80 1.08 -7.13
C VAL A 16 10.70 0.31 -6.41
N GLY A 17 9.99 0.98 -5.51
CA GLY A 17 8.82 0.45 -4.81
C GLY A 17 7.51 0.82 -5.49
N THR A 18 6.46 0.10 -5.11
CA THR A 18 5.10 0.28 -5.63
C THR A 18 4.13 0.88 -4.63
N ASP A 19 4.61 1.26 -3.43
CA ASP A 19 3.75 1.84 -2.40
C ASP A 19 3.06 3.09 -2.93
N HIS A 20 1.76 3.16 -2.64
CA HIS A 20 0.88 4.24 -3.04
C HIS A 20 -0.10 4.53 -1.91
N ALA A 21 -0.82 5.66 -1.94
CA ALA A 21 -1.58 6.15 -0.79
C ALA A 21 -2.60 5.15 -0.22
N ALA A 22 -3.22 4.32 -1.05
CA ALA A 22 -4.18 3.30 -0.61
C ALA A 22 -3.55 2.11 0.14
N GLU A 23 -2.27 1.80 -0.09
CA GLU A 23 -1.51 0.77 0.63
C GLU A 23 -0.84 1.37 1.88
N ALA A 24 -0.29 2.58 1.73
CA ALA A 24 0.31 3.31 2.82
C ALA A 24 -0.67 3.51 3.98
N ILE A 25 -1.91 3.93 3.70
CA ILE A 25 -2.91 4.23 4.75
C ILE A 25 -3.35 2.98 5.53
N THR A 26 -3.45 1.84 4.85
CA THR A 26 -3.83 0.57 5.45
C THR A 26 -2.64 -0.20 6.02
N GLY A 27 -1.41 0.25 5.71
CA GLY A 27 -0.19 -0.49 6.02
C GLY A 27 -0.16 -1.87 5.34
N PHE A 28 -0.82 -2.01 4.19
CA PHE A 28 -0.99 -3.28 3.49
C PHE A 28 0.22 -3.59 2.60
N PHE A 29 1.34 -3.77 3.28
CA PHE A 29 2.63 -4.19 2.73
C PHE A 29 3.41 -4.91 3.83
N THR A 30 4.38 -5.72 3.42
CA THR A 30 5.32 -6.36 4.35
C THR A 30 6.42 -5.36 4.70
N LYS A 31 6.57 -5.04 6.00
CA LYS A 31 7.63 -4.13 6.47
C LYS A 31 8.99 -4.74 6.15
N TYR A 32 9.85 -3.98 5.46
CA TYR A 32 11.14 -4.46 4.93
C TYR A 32 11.05 -5.58 3.87
N GLY A 33 9.84 -5.91 3.41
CA GLY A 33 9.58 -6.74 2.25
C GLY A 33 9.43 -5.85 1.01
N ASP A 34 8.25 -5.87 0.40
CA ASP A 34 7.85 -4.93 -0.64
C ASP A 34 7.88 -3.46 -0.16
N GLY A 35 7.65 -3.19 1.13
CA GLY A 35 7.82 -1.84 1.70
C GLY A 35 9.27 -1.38 1.88
N GLY A 36 10.27 -2.24 1.68
CA GLY A 36 11.69 -1.88 1.76
C GLY A 36 12.23 -1.51 0.38
N THR A 37 12.20 -0.22 0.02
CA THR A 37 12.56 0.31 -1.30
C THR A 37 13.28 1.65 -1.17
N ASP A 38 13.99 2.09 -2.21
CA ASP A 38 14.74 3.35 -2.21
C ASP A 38 13.87 4.54 -2.66
N ILE A 39 12.97 4.32 -3.62
CA ILE A 39 12.12 5.35 -4.23
C ILE A 39 10.71 4.78 -4.49
N ASN A 40 9.66 5.58 -4.24
CA ASN A 40 8.27 5.22 -4.54
C ASN A 40 7.61 6.24 -5.48
N PRO A 41 7.61 6.01 -6.82
CA PRO A 41 7.07 6.95 -7.80
C PRO A 41 5.54 7.04 -7.80
N LEU A 42 4.85 6.05 -7.23
CA LEU A 42 3.39 6.01 -7.14
C LEU A 42 2.86 6.70 -5.87
N TYR A 43 3.76 7.15 -4.99
CA TYR A 43 3.39 7.81 -3.75
C TYR A 43 2.53 9.04 -4.03
N ARG A 44 1.44 9.20 -3.26
CA ARG A 44 0.29 10.14 -3.42
C ARG A 44 -0.90 9.62 -4.23
N LEU A 45 -0.75 8.60 -5.08
CA LEU A 45 -1.89 8.08 -5.85
C LEU A 45 -2.73 7.14 -5.00
N ASN A 46 -4.06 7.25 -5.09
CA ASN A 46 -4.97 6.22 -4.59
C ASN A 46 -5.18 5.12 -5.65
N LYS A 47 -5.96 4.06 -5.34
CA LYS A 47 -6.03 2.88 -6.22
C LYS A 47 -6.69 3.21 -7.56
N ARG A 48 -7.77 3.99 -7.57
CA ARG A 48 -8.46 4.40 -8.80
C ARG A 48 -7.64 5.39 -9.64
N GLN A 49 -6.86 6.28 -9.02
CA GLN A 49 -5.93 7.16 -9.74
C GLN A 49 -4.83 6.36 -10.43
N GLY A 50 -4.30 5.31 -9.77
CA GLY A 50 -3.39 4.36 -10.41
C GLY A 50 -3.99 3.70 -11.65
N LYS A 51 -5.26 3.25 -11.56
CA LYS A 51 -6.00 2.70 -12.72
C LYS A 51 -6.18 3.73 -13.85
N GLN A 52 -6.48 4.99 -13.52
CA GLN A 52 -6.60 6.08 -14.50
C GLN A 52 -5.29 6.32 -15.24
N LEU A 53 -4.15 6.32 -14.54
CA LEU A 53 -2.83 6.48 -15.15
C LEU A 53 -2.51 5.30 -16.08
N LEU A 54 -2.79 4.07 -15.66
CA LEU A 54 -2.60 2.88 -16.50
C LEU A 54 -3.46 2.94 -17.77
N ALA A 55 -4.73 3.36 -17.66
CA ALA A 55 -5.60 3.55 -18.82
C ALA A 55 -5.06 4.63 -19.77
N ALA A 56 -4.58 5.76 -19.23
CA ALA A 56 -3.99 6.84 -20.03
C ALA A 56 -2.71 6.41 -20.77
N LEU A 57 -1.96 5.44 -20.21
CA LEU A 57 -0.79 4.82 -20.82
C LEU A 57 -1.12 3.65 -21.75
N ALA A 58 -2.41 3.45 -22.09
CA ALA A 58 -2.90 2.35 -22.93
C ALA A 58 -2.50 0.95 -22.41
N CYS A 59 -2.42 0.78 -21.08
CA CYS A 59 -2.22 -0.51 -20.45
C CYS A 59 -3.40 -1.45 -20.76
N PRO A 60 -3.16 -2.73 -21.12
CA PRO A 60 -4.22 -3.71 -21.29
C PRO A 60 -5.18 -3.80 -20.10
N GLU A 61 -6.49 -3.76 -20.35
CA GLU A 61 -7.50 -3.63 -19.29
C GLU A 61 -7.41 -4.72 -18.20
N HIS A 62 -7.08 -5.96 -18.60
CA HIS A 62 -6.98 -7.09 -17.69
C HIS A 62 -5.89 -6.92 -16.61
N LEU A 63 -4.91 -6.03 -16.81
CA LEU A 63 -3.83 -5.78 -15.85
C LEU A 63 -4.25 -4.88 -14.69
N TYR A 64 -5.15 -3.91 -14.92
CA TYR A 64 -5.54 -2.92 -13.91
C TYR A 64 -6.99 -3.07 -13.43
N LYS A 65 -7.82 -3.85 -14.13
CA LYS A 65 -9.17 -4.21 -13.69
C LYS A 65 -9.23 -5.52 -12.89
N LYS A 66 -8.14 -6.31 -12.84
CA LYS A 66 -8.10 -7.52 -12.02
C LYS A 66 -8.30 -7.21 -10.52
N ALA A 67 -8.84 -8.17 -9.78
CA ALA A 67 -8.92 -8.08 -8.34
C ALA A 67 -7.50 -8.01 -7.73
N PRO A 68 -7.19 -7.01 -6.89
CA PRO A 68 -5.91 -6.94 -6.20
C PRO A 68 -5.75 -8.10 -5.21
N THR A 69 -4.55 -8.68 -5.18
CA THR A 69 -4.16 -9.73 -4.24
C THR A 69 -2.65 -9.64 -3.97
N ALA A 70 -2.25 -9.84 -2.72
CA ALA A 70 -0.85 -10.02 -2.32
C ALA A 70 -0.29 -11.41 -2.69
N ASP A 71 -1.16 -12.42 -2.82
CA ASP A 71 -0.82 -13.81 -3.18
C ASP A 71 0.32 -14.42 -2.33
N LEU A 72 0.22 -14.26 -1.00
CA LEU A 72 1.26 -14.70 -0.04
C LEU A 72 0.88 -15.92 0.81
N GLU A 73 -0.38 -16.36 0.76
CA GLU A 73 -0.88 -17.41 1.65
C GLU A 73 -0.98 -18.76 0.92
N ASP A 74 -0.22 -19.76 1.39
CA ASP A 74 -0.21 -21.12 0.81
C ASP A 74 -1.60 -21.78 0.89
N ASP A 75 -2.29 -21.63 2.03
CA ASP A 75 -3.61 -22.24 2.27
C ASP A 75 -4.77 -21.46 1.63
N ARG A 76 -4.53 -20.21 1.21
CA ARG A 76 -5.51 -19.31 0.61
C ARG A 76 -4.88 -18.52 -0.55
N PRO A 77 -4.50 -19.20 -1.65
CA PRO A 77 -3.86 -18.56 -2.78
C PRO A 77 -4.77 -17.48 -3.37
N SER A 78 -4.17 -16.37 -3.77
CA SER A 78 -4.85 -15.23 -4.38
C SER A 78 -5.99 -14.64 -3.54
N LEU A 79 -5.88 -14.68 -2.20
CA LEU A 79 -6.82 -14.00 -1.29
C LEU A 79 -6.96 -12.52 -1.69
N PRO A 80 -8.17 -12.02 -1.99
CA PRO A 80 -8.35 -10.63 -2.36
C PRO A 80 -8.00 -9.67 -1.22
N ASP A 81 -7.33 -8.58 -1.53
CA ASP A 81 -6.86 -7.61 -0.53
C ASP A 81 -8.03 -7.03 0.29
N GLU A 82 -9.17 -6.77 -0.35
CA GLU A 82 -10.36 -6.24 0.33
C GLU A 82 -10.93 -7.20 1.37
N VAL A 83 -10.76 -8.52 1.16
CA VAL A 83 -11.17 -9.56 2.13
C VAL A 83 -10.20 -9.58 3.30
N ALA A 84 -8.89 -9.51 3.03
CA ALA A 84 -7.86 -9.46 4.07
C ALA A 84 -7.95 -8.18 4.92
N LEU A 85 -8.31 -7.05 4.29
CA LEU A 85 -8.42 -5.74 4.93
C LEU A 85 -9.78 -5.50 5.61
N GLY A 86 -10.83 -6.21 5.21
CA GLY A 86 -12.20 -5.94 5.66
C GLY A 86 -12.75 -4.58 5.18
N VAL A 87 -12.14 -3.99 4.15
CA VAL A 87 -12.55 -2.70 3.55
C VAL A 87 -12.25 -2.69 2.05
N THR A 88 -13.12 -2.07 1.25
CA THR A 88 -12.95 -1.98 -0.20
C THR A 88 -12.02 -0.84 -0.60
N TYR A 89 -11.37 -0.96 -1.76
CA TYR A 89 -10.54 0.10 -2.32
C TYR A 89 -11.35 1.34 -2.66
N ASP A 90 -12.60 1.22 -3.10
CA ASP A 90 -13.44 2.39 -3.32
C ASP A 90 -13.69 3.18 -2.04
N ASN A 91 -13.85 2.47 -0.92
CA ASN A 91 -13.97 3.09 0.38
C ASN A 91 -12.67 3.81 0.78
N ILE A 92 -11.53 3.14 0.63
CA ILE A 92 -10.20 3.72 0.90
C ILE A 92 -9.98 4.98 0.04
N ASP A 93 -10.21 4.88 -1.27
CA ASP A 93 -10.01 5.97 -2.22
C ASP A 93 -10.93 7.15 -1.91
N ASP A 94 -12.19 6.91 -1.58
CA ASP A 94 -13.12 7.97 -1.16
C ASP A 94 -12.66 8.71 0.10
N TYR A 95 -12.03 7.99 1.04
CA TYR A 95 -11.43 8.62 2.22
C TYR A 95 -10.21 9.47 1.87
N LEU A 96 -9.34 8.96 1.02
CA LEU A 96 -8.15 9.67 0.55
C LEU A 96 -8.51 10.91 -0.29
N GLU A 97 -9.65 10.88 -0.98
CA GLU A 97 -10.19 12.00 -1.75
C GLU A 97 -11.02 12.99 -0.91
N GLY A 98 -11.21 12.73 0.39
CA GLY A 98 -11.97 13.61 1.28
C GLY A 98 -13.49 13.61 1.03
N LYS A 99 -14.03 12.59 0.35
CA LYS A 99 -15.47 12.46 0.10
C LYS A 99 -16.25 12.19 1.40
N LYS A 100 -17.52 12.61 1.43
CA LYS A 100 -18.43 12.28 2.54
C LYS A 100 -18.74 10.78 2.54
N ARG A 101 -18.72 10.18 3.73
CA ARG A 101 -18.82 8.73 3.91
C ARG A 101 -19.66 8.37 5.14
N THR A 102 -20.12 7.12 5.20
CA THR A 102 -20.71 6.52 6.39
C THR A 102 -19.70 6.44 7.53
N SER A 103 -20.18 6.54 8.77
CA SER A 103 -19.35 6.55 9.99
C SER A 103 -18.49 5.29 10.14
N THR A 104 -19.07 4.11 9.86
CA THR A 104 -18.43 2.80 10.06
C THR A 104 -17.13 2.66 9.29
N GLY A 105 -17.11 2.85 7.98
CA GLY A 105 -15.85 2.66 7.26
C GLY A 105 -14.80 3.74 7.61
N ARG A 106 -15.23 4.94 8.05
CA ARG A 106 -14.28 6.01 8.40
C ARG A 106 -13.52 5.63 9.67
N GLN A 107 -14.20 4.92 10.56
CA GLN A 107 -13.61 4.36 11.77
C GLN A 107 -12.60 3.26 11.42
N ASN A 108 -12.97 2.27 10.59
CA ASN A 108 -12.05 1.21 10.14
C ASN A 108 -10.74 1.78 9.54
N ASN A 109 -10.85 2.80 8.67
CA ASN A 109 -9.66 3.42 8.08
C ASN A 109 -8.76 4.12 9.12
N ARG A 110 -9.34 4.76 10.15
CA ARG A 110 -8.55 5.42 11.20
C ARG A 110 -7.84 4.41 12.10
N GLU A 111 -8.51 3.29 12.41
CA GLU A 111 -7.95 2.18 13.17
C GLU A 111 -6.76 1.58 12.42
N LEU A 112 -6.93 1.24 11.14
CA LEU A 112 -5.84 0.75 10.28
C LEU A 112 -4.66 1.72 10.22
N VAL A 113 -4.92 3.03 10.08
CA VAL A 113 -3.85 4.05 10.13
C VAL A 113 -3.09 3.99 11.45
N SER A 114 -3.80 3.96 12.57
CA SER A 114 -3.18 3.96 13.90
C SER A 114 -2.36 2.70 14.13
N GLU A 115 -2.94 1.53 13.85
CA GLU A 115 -2.31 0.22 14.06
C GLU A 115 -1.04 0.04 13.22
N THR A 116 -1.00 0.65 12.03
CA THR A 116 0.12 0.49 11.09
C THR A 116 1.07 1.69 11.04
N GLU A 117 0.94 2.68 11.93
CA GLU A 117 1.80 3.87 11.93
C GLU A 117 3.29 3.50 12.00
N HIS A 118 3.62 2.46 12.76
CA HIS A 118 4.99 1.93 12.84
C HIS A 118 5.57 1.45 11.51
N LYS A 119 4.76 1.13 10.50
CA LYS A 119 5.25 0.71 9.16
C LYS A 119 5.66 1.90 8.29
N ARG A 120 5.15 3.11 8.56
CA ARG A 120 5.43 4.35 7.82
C ARG A 120 6.49 5.25 8.48
N ARG A 121 7.15 4.73 9.51
CA ARG A 121 8.18 5.43 10.27
C ARG A 121 9.48 4.62 10.25
N PRO A 122 10.63 5.27 10.43
CA PRO A 122 11.85 4.58 10.84
C PRO A 122 11.65 3.75 12.12
N PRO A 123 12.58 2.86 12.48
CA PRO A 123 12.58 2.20 13.78
C PRO A 123 12.47 3.22 14.92
N ILE A 124 11.60 2.93 15.89
CA ILE A 124 11.32 3.80 17.03
C ILE A 124 12.58 3.97 17.88
N THR A 125 12.85 5.21 18.28
CA THR A 125 13.92 5.60 19.18
C THR A 125 13.36 6.23 20.46
N VAL A 126 14.22 6.50 21.44
CA VAL A 126 13.85 7.19 22.70
C VAL A 126 13.38 8.64 22.48
N PHE A 127 13.60 9.20 21.30
CA PHE A 127 13.21 10.57 20.94
C PHE A 127 11.85 10.64 20.22
N ASP A 128 11.23 9.50 19.92
CA ASP A 128 9.95 9.45 19.23
C ASP A 128 8.77 9.47 20.20
N ASP A 129 7.75 10.28 19.87
CA ASP A 129 6.53 10.43 20.67
C ASP A 129 5.25 9.93 19.98
N PHE A 130 5.30 9.59 18.69
CA PHE A 130 4.09 9.26 17.91
C PHE A 130 3.31 8.05 18.42
N TRP A 131 3.98 7.15 19.15
CA TRP A 131 3.42 5.92 19.70
C TRP A 131 2.85 6.08 21.12
N LYS A 132 3.07 7.22 21.79
CA LYS A 132 2.66 7.47 23.19
C LYS A 132 1.19 7.89 23.35
N LYS A 133 0.37 7.64 22.34
CA LYS A 133 -1.04 8.08 22.27
C LYS A 133 -1.93 7.32 23.22
#